data_AF-A0A2T3GCI1-F1
#
_entry.id   AF-A0A2T3GCI1-F1
#
_cell.length_a   1.000
_cell.length_b   1.000
_cell.length_c   1.000
_cell.angle_alpha   90.00
_cell.angle_beta   90.00
_cell.angle_gamma   90.00
#
_symmetry.space_group_name_H-M   'P 1'
#
loop_
_entity.id
_entity.type
_entity.pdbx_description
1 polymer ?
#
loop_
_entity_poly.entity_id
_entity_poly.type
_entity_poly.pdbx_seq_one_letter_code
_entity_poly.pdbx_strand_id
1 'polypeptide(L)'
;MEKERKTMNHLEKERKTMNHPVESNDAAPLRFRGKIDFQSHYLPPAYLEFLRAHYPGNPDGYPTPDYWTPDWQRDKMDLLGIAYAHLELSSPNVFLPQADDCLRLARKINDQGAAIVAENPTRFGLIATLPLPWAEASAEEARRALDELKADGVGLTTNHHGVYLGDPRLDPVMRELDDRGAMAIVHPTAPPVSVPGACEGLSLPAFEYFVETTRAFTNMVLEDTFVKFPNIRWVMPHAGAFVSVLADRFESFAFMLRFADPDRRVDYMDAMSHVYYDLAGFSEPKQLADLLRNVPDTHLLYGSDTPYTPIEAVLGQARALEGTDKLTEEQKRMAFTGNALAVNPKLAGIPALARAASEPAGNVAVKRDGRWHVRLLRDLFPRRHVAVRVPVPPHEAAPKIAGAVRDAAAARLAPDSGDDPALTARYDVRLNSPVGVIAIPVIVSYDDATRTSFHGKAKVMGIVASYRDGVRDGTRHSFDIRVRLPFGPLAVHLDADVSEPDGSVTGTAVAPHRRPMPFTGRRR
;
A
#
# COMPACT_ATOMS: atom_id res chain seq x y z
N MET A 1 13.84 -11.15 36.22
CA MET A 1 14.41 -9.85 36.64
C MET A 1 15.48 -9.29 35.68
N GLU A 2 16.71 -9.83 35.60
CA GLU A 2 17.75 -9.26 34.69
C GLU A 2 17.40 -9.42 33.18
N LYS A 3 16.76 -10.54 32.83
CA LYS A 3 16.31 -10.84 31.46
C LYS A 3 15.15 -9.94 31.03
N GLU A 4 14.17 -9.72 31.92
CA GLU A 4 13.05 -8.80 31.71
C GLU A 4 13.52 -7.34 31.60
N ARG A 5 14.49 -6.92 32.42
CA ARG A 5 15.07 -5.57 32.34
C ARG A 5 15.81 -5.32 31.02
N LYS A 6 16.46 -6.36 30.47
CA LYS A 6 17.10 -6.29 29.14
C LYS A 6 16.07 -6.23 28.00
N THR A 7 14.98 -6.97 28.10
CA THR A 7 13.88 -6.92 27.12
C THR A 7 13.17 -5.57 27.15
N MET A 8 12.91 -5.02 28.34
CA MET A 8 12.27 -3.72 28.51
C MET A 8 13.15 -2.56 27.99
N ASN A 9 14.46 -2.60 28.25
CA ASN A 9 15.42 -1.65 27.70
C ASN A 9 15.58 -1.79 26.18
N HIS A 10 15.35 -2.97 25.59
CA HIS A 10 15.37 -3.17 24.15
C HIS A 10 14.13 -2.55 23.49
N LEU A 11 12.95 -2.80 24.06
CA LEU A 11 11.66 -2.23 23.63
C LEU A 11 11.62 -0.69 23.77
N GLU A 12 12.19 -0.12 24.83
CA GLU A 12 12.33 1.34 24.95
C GLU A 12 13.29 1.93 23.92
N LYS A 13 14.33 1.18 23.52
CA LYS A 13 15.27 1.60 22.48
C LYS A 13 14.65 1.53 21.09
N GLU A 14 13.82 0.52 20.83
CA GLU A 14 13.02 0.40 19.60
C GLU A 14 11.95 1.50 19.50
N ARG A 15 11.28 1.80 20.62
CA ARG A 15 10.31 2.91 20.73
C ARG A 15 10.95 4.28 20.50
N LYS A 16 12.22 4.48 20.90
CA LYS A 16 12.98 5.71 20.59
C LYS A 16 13.45 5.77 19.13
N THR A 17 13.71 4.65 18.47
CA THR A 17 14.07 4.63 17.04
C THR A 17 12.86 4.80 16.10
N MET A 18 11.65 4.48 16.54
CA MET A 18 10.41 4.71 15.76
C MET A 18 9.90 6.16 15.81
N ASN A 19 10.38 6.98 16.75
CA ASN A 19 9.95 8.38 16.93
C ASN A 19 10.94 9.44 16.42
N HIS A 20 11.94 9.06 15.62
CA HIS A 20 12.73 10.08 14.90
C HIS A 20 11.97 10.53 13.65
N PRO A 21 11.77 11.84 13.43
CA PRO A 21 11.26 12.32 12.15
C PRO A 21 12.31 11.97 11.10
N VAL A 22 12.02 10.97 10.29
CA VAL A 22 12.74 10.74 9.04
C VAL A 22 12.30 11.87 8.12
N GLU A 23 13.14 12.90 7.99
CA GLU A 23 13.08 13.77 6.82
C GLU A 23 13.34 12.90 5.59
N SER A 24 12.27 12.42 4.96
CA SER A 24 12.31 11.55 3.79
C SER A 24 12.65 12.38 2.55
N ASN A 25 13.91 12.80 2.43
CA ASN A 25 14.28 13.82 1.46
C ASN A 25 14.77 13.29 0.10
N ASP A 26 14.51 12.03 -0.29
CA ASP A 26 15.05 11.52 -1.58
C ASP A 26 14.21 10.44 -2.30
N ALA A 27 12.98 10.17 -1.86
CA ALA A 27 12.12 9.25 -2.59
C ALA A 27 11.16 10.03 -3.47
N ALA A 28 11.21 9.83 -4.80
CA ALA A 28 10.31 10.48 -5.72
C ALA A 28 8.84 10.35 -5.24
N PRO A 29 8.06 11.45 -5.30
CA PRO A 29 6.67 11.43 -4.87
C PRO A 29 5.87 10.37 -5.65
N LEU A 30 4.88 9.76 -4.99
CA LEU A 30 3.94 8.86 -5.65
C LEU A 30 3.29 9.55 -6.86
N ARG A 31 3.18 8.82 -7.98
CA ARG A 31 2.71 9.35 -9.27
C ARG A 31 1.21 9.58 -9.23
N PHE A 32 0.44 8.67 -8.64
CA PHE A 32 -1.01 8.82 -8.55
C PHE A 32 -1.36 9.66 -7.33
N ARG A 33 -2.12 10.72 -7.57
CA ARG A 33 -2.72 11.56 -6.54
C ARG A 33 -4.23 11.44 -6.67
N GLY A 34 -4.95 11.58 -5.56
CA GLY A 34 -6.40 11.41 -5.56
C GLY A 34 -6.87 10.02 -5.15
N LYS A 35 -6.00 9.20 -4.55
CA LYS A 35 -6.40 7.85 -4.11
C LYS A 35 -7.54 7.93 -3.08
N ILE A 36 -8.46 6.98 -3.14
CA ILE A 36 -9.55 6.83 -2.17
C ILE A 36 -9.28 5.55 -1.39
N ASP A 37 -9.07 5.71 -0.10
CA ASP A 37 -8.63 4.65 0.80
C ASP A 37 -9.83 4.00 1.50
N PHE A 38 -10.07 2.73 1.20
CA PHE A 38 -11.17 1.93 1.74
C PHE A 38 -10.81 1.18 3.02
N GLN A 39 -9.53 1.14 3.40
CA GLN A 39 -9.08 0.43 4.60
C GLN A 39 -8.14 1.36 5.38
N SER A 40 -8.73 2.25 6.17
CA SER A 40 -8.01 3.17 7.04
C SER A 40 -8.62 3.16 8.44
N HIS A 41 -7.82 2.73 9.41
CA HIS A 41 -8.27 2.55 10.78
C HIS A 41 -8.13 3.84 11.58
N TYR A 42 -9.17 4.21 12.31
CA TYR A 42 -9.11 5.31 13.28
C TYR A 42 -9.20 4.80 14.71
N LEU A 43 -8.60 5.55 15.64
CA LEU A 43 -8.47 5.16 17.04
C LEU A 43 -9.10 6.25 17.93
N PRO A 44 -10.44 6.32 17.99
CA PRO A 44 -11.12 7.33 18.78
C PRO A 44 -10.96 7.05 20.27
N PRO A 45 -11.05 8.06 21.16
CA PRO A 45 -10.80 7.90 22.59
C PRO A 45 -11.61 6.78 23.27
N ALA A 46 -12.89 6.61 22.90
CA ALA A 46 -13.73 5.55 23.46
C ALA A 46 -13.25 4.15 23.07
N TYR A 47 -12.71 3.99 21.86
CA TYR A 47 -12.15 2.72 21.42
C TYR A 47 -10.81 2.43 22.10
N LEU A 48 -9.94 3.43 22.24
CA LEU A 48 -8.68 3.28 22.99
C LEU A 48 -8.93 2.92 24.47
N GLU A 49 -9.96 3.49 25.09
CA GLU A 49 -10.41 3.13 26.44
C GLU A 49 -10.87 1.67 26.50
N PHE A 50 -11.70 1.24 25.55
CA PHE A 50 -12.14 -0.15 25.43
C PHE A 50 -10.97 -1.12 25.25
N LEU A 51 -10.04 -0.83 24.33
CA LEU A 51 -8.85 -1.66 24.11
C LEU A 51 -8.01 -1.78 25.38
N ARG A 52 -7.76 -0.69 26.10
CA ARG A 52 -7.00 -0.73 27.36
C ARG A 52 -7.69 -1.58 28.44
N ALA A 53 -9.01 -1.58 28.48
CA ALA A 53 -9.80 -2.32 29.47
C ALA A 53 -9.86 -3.83 29.16
N HIS A 54 -9.94 -4.21 27.88
CA HIS A 54 -10.24 -5.60 27.47
C HIS A 54 -9.08 -6.32 26.77
N TYR A 55 -8.14 -5.59 26.16
CA TYR A 55 -7.05 -6.11 25.33
C TYR A 55 -5.76 -5.35 25.62
N PRO A 56 -5.03 -5.65 26.72
CA PRO A 56 -3.98 -4.79 27.27
C PRO A 56 -2.76 -4.59 26.34
N GLY A 57 -2.91 -3.71 25.35
CA GLY A 57 -1.90 -3.18 24.44
C GLY A 57 -1.71 -3.93 23.11
N ASN A 58 -2.08 -5.21 23.03
CA ASN A 58 -1.82 -6.05 21.85
C ASN A 58 -3.05 -6.91 21.47
N PRO A 59 -4.17 -6.29 21.04
CA PRO A 59 -5.25 -7.07 20.42
C PRO A 59 -4.66 -7.91 19.28
N ASP A 60 -5.06 -9.18 19.21
CA ASP A 60 -4.65 -10.12 18.18
C ASP A 60 -3.12 -10.34 18.04
N GLY A 61 -2.39 -10.06 19.13
CA GLY A 61 -0.93 -10.17 19.15
C GLY A 61 -0.21 -9.08 18.35
N TYR A 62 -0.88 -7.96 18.05
CA TYR A 62 -0.29 -6.82 17.34
C TYR A 62 -0.45 -5.50 18.13
N PRO A 63 0.60 -4.66 18.24
CA PRO A 63 0.53 -3.43 19.03
C PRO A 63 -0.50 -2.42 18.53
N THR A 64 -1.26 -1.86 19.47
CA THR A 64 -2.19 -0.75 19.16
C THR A 64 -1.42 0.55 18.90
N PRO A 65 -1.62 1.22 17.76
CA PRO A 65 -0.99 2.51 17.45
C PRO A 65 -1.55 3.65 18.34
N ASP A 66 -0.89 3.96 19.45
CA ASP A 66 -1.34 5.02 20.38
C ASP A 66 -1.05 6.46 19.91
N TYR A 67 -0.39 6.60 18.76
CA TYR A 67 0.02 7.88 18.16
C TYR A 67 -0.96 8.41 17.09
N TRP A 68 -2.00 7.65 16.75
CA TRP A 68 -2.95 8.06 15.72
C TRP A 68 -3.76 9.29 16.15
N THR A 69 -3.87 10.27 15.26
CA THR A 69 -4.74 11.44 15.40
C THR A 69 -5.32 11.80 14.03
N PRO A 70 -6.42 12.58 13.96
CA PRO A 70 -6.92 13.09 12.67
C PRO A 70 -5.86 13.88 11.89
N ASP A 71 -4.99 14.62 12.58
CA ASP A 71 -3.90 15.39 11.97
C ASP A 71 -2.83 14.46 11.39
N TRP A 72 -2.41 13.46 12.15
CA TRP A 72 -1.50 12.42 11.67
C TRP A 72 -2.07 11.75 10.42
N GLN A 73 -3.36 11.41 10.44
CA GLN A 73 -4.03 10.77 9.31
C GLN A 73 -3.96 11.66 8.06
N ARG A 74 -4.29 12.96 8.16
CA ARG A 74 -4.21 13.89 7.02
C ARG A 74 -2.78 14.03 6.49
N ASP A 75 -1.79 14.15 7.38
CA ASP A 75 -0.38 14.26 6.99
C ASP A 75 0.08 13.03 6.21
N LYS A 76 -0.31 11.82 6.66
CA LYS A 76 0.05 10.57 5.96
C LYS A 76 -0.73 10.40 4.66
N MET A 77 -1.99 10.82 4.61
CA MET A 77 -2.75 10.86 3.36
C MET A 77 -2.07 11.73 2.31
N ASP A 78 -1.62 12.93 2.69
CA ASP A 78 -0.93 13.85 1.76
C ASP A 78 0.39 13.25 1.24
N LEU A 79 1.15 12.59 2.12
CA LEU A 79 2.35 11.83 1.75
C LEU A 79 2.04 10.70 0.75
N LEU A 80 0.96 9.96 0.99
CA LEU A 80 0.54 8.80 0.19
C LEU A 80 -0.24 9.18 -1.10
N GLY A 81 -0.58 10.46 -1.27
CA GLY A 81 -1.43 10.92 -2.36
C GLY A 81 -2.88 10.47 -2.24
N ILE A 82 -3.33 10.17 -1.02
CA ILE A 82 -4.71 9.83 -0.67
C ILE A 82 -5.50 11.13 -0.49
N ALA A 83 -6.54 11.28 -1.29
CA ALA A 83 -7.42 12.45 -1.18
C ALA A 83 -8.58 12.20 -0.21
N TYR A 84 -9.06 10.97 -0.08
CA TYR A 84 -10.17 10.62 0.78
C TYR A 84 -9.91 9.29 1.49
N ALA A 85 -10.25 9.19 2.77
CA ALA A 85 -10.13 7.96 3.55
C ALA A 85 -11.45 7.62 4.26
N HIS A 86 -11.91 6.39 4.08
CA HIS A 86 -12.96 5.78 4.87
C HIS A 86 -12.36 5.35 6.21
N LEU A 87 -12.79 6.00 7.29
CA LEU A 87 -12.32 5.73 8.65
C LEU A 87 -13.18 4.62 9.26
N GLU A 88 -12.56 3.48 9.56
CA GLU A 88 -13.20 2.31 10.19
C GLU A 88 -12.46 1.85 11.45
N LEU A 89 -13.11 1.02 12.27
CA LEU A 89 -12.41 0.37 13.38
C LEU A 89 -11.68 -0.89 12.90
N SER A 90 -10.50 -1.14 13.45
CA SER A 90 -9.80 -2.41 13.25
C SER A 90 -10.33 -3.50 14.19
N SER A 91 -9.73 -4.69 14.08
CA SER A 91 -9.90 -5.78 15.05
C SER A 91 -9.49 -5.32 16.47
N PRO A 92 -10.16 -5.80 17.54
CA PRO A 92 -11.17 -6.86 17.61
C PRO A 92 -12.62 -6.37 17.41
N ASN A 93 -12.80 -5.18 16.83
CA ASN A 93 -14.08 -4.46 16.84
C ASN A 93 -14.58 -4.30 18.30
N VAL A 94 -15.87 -3.99 18.48
CA VAL A 94 -16.46 -3.85 19.82
C VAL A 94 -17.40 -4.99 20.14
N PHE A 95 -17.17 -5.63 21.28
CA PHE A 95 -18.08 -6.61 21.85
C PHE A 95 -18.10 -6.50 23.36
N LEU A 96 -19.32 -6.47 23.88
CA LEU A 96 -19.62 -6.64 25.29
C LEU A 96 -20.75 -7.66 25.46
N PRO A 97 -20.74 -8.48 26.53
CA PRO A 97 -21.75 -9.52 26.73
C PRO A 97 -23.19 -9.02 26.89
N GLN A 98 -23.38 -7.74 27.18
CA GLN A 98 -24.69 -7.11 27.28
C GLN A 98 -24.95 -6.24 26.06
N ALA A 99 -26.08 -6.47 25.38
CA ALA A 99 -26.45 -5.76 24.17
C ALA A 99 -26.48 -4.24 24.36
N ASP A 100 -27.10 -3.77 25.46
CA ASP A 100 -27.19 -2.34 25.76
C ASP A 100 -25.82 -1.69 26.00
N ASP A 101 -24.89 -2.41 26.63
CA ASP A 101 -23.54 -1.90 26.89
C ASP A 101 -22.75 -1.81 25.58
N CYS A 102 -22.85 -2.85 24.75
CA CYS A 102 -22.23 -2.90 23.43
C CYS A 102 -22.78 -1.79 22.51
N LEU A 103 -24.10 -1.59 22.50
CA LEU A 103 -24.76 -0.52 21.74
C LEU A 103 -24.33 0.87 22.21
N ARG A 104 -24.27 1.11 23.54
CA ARG A 104 -23.79 2.40 24.07
C ARG A 104 -22.34 2.67 23.67
N LEU A 105 -21.48 1.65 23.68
CA LEU A 105 -20.09 1.78 23.24
C LEU A 105 -20.00 2.07 21.74
N ALA A 106 -20.70 1.30 20.90
CA ALA A 106 -20.72 1.50 19.45
C ALA A 106 -21.21 2.91 19.08
N ARG A 107 -22.30 3.38 19.70
CA ARG A 107 -22.81 4.76 19.53
C ARG A 107 -21.78 5.81 19.90
N LYS A 108 -21.16 5.67 21.08
CA LYS A 108 -20.13 6.60 21.55
C LYS A 108 -18.96 6.69 20.55
N ILE A 109 -18.55 5.57 19.97
CA ILE A 109 -17.48 5.52 18.97
C ILE A 109 -17.94 6.15 17.65
N ASN A 110 -19.12 5.78 17.15
CA ASN A 110 -19.68 6.34 15.91
C ASN A 110 -19.89 7.86 16.00
N ASP A 111 -20.34 8.37 17.15
CA ASP A 111 -20.50 9.81 17.38
C ASP A 111 -19.14 10.54 17.38
N GLN A 112 -18.09 9.92 17.95
CA GLN A 112 -16.72 10.44 17.88
C GLN A 112 -16.17 10.42 16.45
N GLY A 113 -16.40 9.34 15.70
CA GLY A 113 -16.03 9.25 14.29
C GLY A 113 -16.75 10.30 13.43
N ALA A 114 -18.05 10.50 13.65
CA ALA A 114 -18.85 11.50 12.96
C ALA A 114 -18.35 12.92 13.26
N ALA A 115 -17.94 13.20 14.50
CA ALA A 115 -17.33 14.48 14.87
C ALA A 115 -16.00 14.72 14.11
N ILE A 116 -15.14 13.70 14.02
CA ILE A 116 -13.88 13.77 13.25
C ILE A 116 -14.15 14.05 11.77
N VAL A 117 -15.14 13.37 11.19
CA VAL A 117 -15.55 13.58 9.79
C VAL A 117 -16.11 14.98 9.57
N ALA A 118 -16.93 15.49 10.49
CA ALA A 118 -17.53 16.82 10.37
C ALA A 118 -16.49 17.95 10.30
N GLU A 119 -15.32 17.77 10.91
CA GLU A 119 -14.21 18.72 10.80
C GLU A 119 -13.53 18.71 9.42
N ASN A 120 -13.59 17.60 8.68
CA ASN A 120 -12.92 17.43 7.38
C ASN A 120 -13.76 16.60 6.39
N PRO A 121 -15.00 17.00 6.05
CA PRO A 121 -15.96 16.16 5.33
C PRO A 121 -15.58 15.87 3.87
N THR A 122 -14.60 16.60 3.33
CA THR A 122 -14.06 16.38 1.98
C THR A 122 -12.83 15.48 1.95
N ARG A 123 -12.34 15.04 3.13
CA ARG A 123 -11.15 14.19 3.29
C ARG A 123 -11.47 12.89 4.01
N PHE A 124 -12.49 12.87 4.87
CA PHE A 124 -12.86 11.71 5.66
C PHE A 124 -14.30 11.30 5.43
N GLY A 125 -14.51 9.98 5.49
CA GLY A 125 -15.81 9.33 5.58
C GLY A 125 -15.85 8.41 6.78
N LEU A 126 -17.04 8.15 7.33
CA LEU A 126 -17.22 7.25 8.46
C LEU A 126 -17.74 5.90 7.99
N ILE A 127 -17.06 4.84 8.42
CA ILE A 127 -17.57 3.48 8.37
C ILE A 127 -17.99 3.12 9.79
N ALA A 128 -19.30 3.03 10.00
CA ALA A 128 -19.85 2.89 11.34
C ALA A 128 -19.63 1.47 11.89
N THR A 129 -19.24 1.38 13.16
CA THR A 129 -19.19 0.11 13.88
C THR A 129 -20.60 -0.27 14.36
N LEU A 130 -20.89 -1.58 14.37
CA LEU A 130 -22.16 -2.12 14.85
C LEU A 130 -21.93 -3.01 16.08
N PRO A 131 -22.85 -3.03 17.07
CA PRO A 131 -22.76 -3.86 18.26
C PRO A 131 -23.10 -5.34 17.97
N LEU A 132 -22.42 -5.95 17.01
CA LEU A 132 -22.62 -7.34 16.65
C LEU A 132 -22.03 -8.27 17.74
N PRO A 133 -22.63 -9.45 18.00
CA PRO A 133 -23.68 -10.11 17.23
C PRO A 133 -25.12 -9.76 17.67
N TRP A 134 -25.33 -8.65 18.39
CA TRP A 134 -26.65 -8.22 18.84
C TRP A 134 -27.44 -7.64 17.66
N ALA A 135 -28.09 -8.50 16.87
CA ALA A 135 -28.66 -8.17 15.57
C ALA A 135 -29.68 -7.03 15.59
N GLU A 136 -30.66 -7.04 16.50
CA GLU A 136 -31.67 -5.97 16.59
C GLU A 136 -31.04 -4.61 16.95
N ALA A 137 -30.14 -4.59 17.94
CA ALA A 137 -29.40 -3.38 18.32
C ALA A 137 -28.48 -2.89 17.17
N SER A 138 -27.95 -3.82 16.40
CA SER A 138 -27.11 -3.53 15.24
C SER A 138 -27.90 -2.97 14.06
N ALA A 139 -29.11 -3.48 13.80
CA ALA A 139 -30.01 -2.92 12.81
C ALA A 139 -30.47 -1.50 13.21
N GLU A 140 -30.78 -1.29 14.50
CA GLU A 140 -31.09 0.05 15.02
C GLU A 140 -29.93 1.04 14.85
N GLU A 141 -28.71 0.62 15.20
CA GLU A 141 -27.54 1.49 15.05
C GLU A 141 -27.16 1.70 13.58
N ALA A 142 -27.33 0.71 12.70
CA ALA A 142 -27.11 0.88 11.26
C ALA A 142 -28.05 1.94 10.69
N ARG A 143 -29.34 1.94 11.07
CA ARG A 143 -30.29 3.01 10.69
C ARG A 143 -29.80 4.36 11.14
N ARG A 144 -29.49 4.52 12.42
CA ARG A 144 -29.03 5.79 12.98
C ARG A 144 -27.75 6.28 12.31
N ALA A 145 -26.76 5.42 12.14
CA ALA A 145 -25.47 5.79 11.58
C ALA A 145 -25.59 6.22 10.10
N LEU A 146 -26.34 5.47 9.29
CA LEU A 146 -26.52 5.78 7.87
C LEU A 146 -27.44 6.99 7.66
N ASP A 147 -28.54 7.08 8.42
CA ASP A 147 -29.59 8.07 8.18
C ASP A 147 -29.33 9.39 8.93
N GLU A 148 -28.79 9.35 10.14
CA GLU A 148 -28.56 10.55 10.97
C GLU A 148 -27.10 11.01 10.93
N LEU A 149 -26.14 10.10 11.17
CA LEU A 149 -24.71 10.45 11.14
C LEU A 149 -24.15 10.58 9.72
N LYS A 150 -24.93 10.16 8.71
CA LYS A 150 -24.55 10.16 7.30
C LYS A 150 -23.27 9.37 7.02
N ALA A 151 -23.03 8.31 7.79
CA ALA A 151 -21.95 7.35 7.56
C ALA A 151 -21.98 6.88 6.10
N ASP A 152 -20.79 6.58 5.57
CA ASP A 152 -20.62 6.09 4.20
C ASP A 152 -20.98 4.62 4.07
N GLY A 153 -20.85 3.87 5.16
CA GLY A 153 -21.15 2.46 5.24
C GLY A 153 -21.01 1.94 6.66
N VAL A 154 -20.96 0.63 6.80
CA VAL A 154 -20.72 -0.08 8.06
C VAL A 154 -19.50 -0.98 7.96
N GLY A 155 -18.80 -1.13 9.08
CA GLY A 155 -17.65 -2.01 9.23
C GLY A 155 -18.10 -3.31 9.87
N LEU A 156 -17.75 -4.43 9.26
CA LEU A 156 -18.09 -5.78 9.72
C LEU A 156 -16.82 -6.59 9.88
N THR A 157 -16.71 -7.37 10.97
CA THR A 157 -15.59 -8.32 11.08
C THR A 157 -15.95 -9.68 10.50
N THR A 158 -14.95 -10.49 10.15
CA THR A 158 -15.13 -11.86 9.63
C THR A 158 -16.00 -12.73 10.52
N ASN A 159 -15.88 -12.55 11.84
CA ASN A 159 -16.79 -13.10 12.84
C ASN A 159 -17.00 -12.09 13.99
N HIS A 160 -18.05 -12.31 14.77
CA HIS A 160 -18.40 -11.51 15.94
C HIS A 160 -18.56 -12.46 17.14
N HIS A 161 -17.45 -12.76 17.81
CA HIS A 161 -17.37 -13.73 18.90
C HIS A 161 -17.89 -15.12 18.51
N GLY A 162 -17.44 -15.60 17.34
CA GLY A 162 -17.82 -16.90 16.79
C GLY A 162 -19.12 -16.92 15.97
N VAL A 163 -19.84 -15.80 15.89
CA VAL A 163 -20.93 -15.63 14.91
C VAL A 163 -20.35 -15.10 13.60
N TYR A 164 -20.22 -15.98 12.60
CA TYR A 164 -19.64 -15.62 11.31
C TYR A 164 -20.61 -14.84 10.42
N LEU A 165 -20.07 -14.03 9.51
CA LEU A 165 -20.87 -13.49 8.41
C LEU A 165 -21.47 -14.64 7.59
N GLY A 166 -22.76 -14.51 7.27
CA GLY A 166 -23.58 -15.56 6.67
C GLY A 166 -24.44 -16.35 7.66
N ASP A 167 -24.19 -16.25 8.97
CA ASP A 167 -25.07 -16.83 9.98
C ASP A 167 -26.46 -16.16 9.95
N PRO A 168 -27.57 -16.92 9.89
CA PRO A 168 -28.93 -16.37 9.82
C PRO A 168 -29.31 -15.43 10.99
N ARG A 169 -28.61 -15.52 12.13
CA ARG A 169 -28.79 -14.56 13.24
C ARG A 169 -28.47 -13.13 12.82
N LEU A 170 -27.64 -12.94 11.79
CA LEU A 170 -27.24 -11.62 11.29
C LEU A 170 -28.16 -11.12 10.16
N ASP A 171 -29.08 -11.95 9.64
CA ASP A 171 -30.00 -11.58 8.57
C ASP A 171 -30.82 -10.30 8.84
N PRO A 172 -31.27 -9.97 10.07
CA PRO A 172 -31.94 -8.69 10.34
C PRO A 172 -31.07 -7.47 9.99
N VAL A 173 -29.77 -7.54 10.31
CA VAL A 173 -28.81 -6.48 9.98
C VAL A 173 -28.56 -6.46 8.47
N MET A 174 -28.40 -7.62 7.84
CA MET A 174 -28.19 -7.69 6.40
C MET A 174 -29.38 -7.14 5.61
N ARG A 175 -30.62 -7.40 6.04
CA ARG A 175 -31.82 -6.78 5.44
C ARG A 175 -31.77 -5.26 5.53
N GLU A 176 -31.43 -4.71 6.69
CA GLU A 176 -31.34 -3.26 6.89
C GLU A 176 -30.31 -2.60 5.94
N LEU A 177 -29.17 -3.27 5.75
CA LEU A 177 -28.12 -2.83 4.83
C LEU A 177 -28.55 -2.99 3.36
N ASP A 178 -29.20 -4.10 3.02
CA ASP A 178 -29.67 -4.39 1.67
C ASP A 178 -30.73 -3.40 1.20
N ASP A 179 -31.72 -3.10 2.04
CA ASP A 179 -32.80 -2.14 1.75
C ASP A 179 -32.26 -0.74 1.43
N ARG A 180 -31.05 -0.41 1.89
CA ARG A 180 -30.34 0.86 1.64
C ARG A 180 -29.32 0.80 0.50
N GLY A 181 -29.06 -0.39 -0.03
CA GLY A 181 -27.87 -0.63 -0.85
C GLY A 181 -26.60 -0.16 -0.15
N ALA A 182 -26.49 -0.39 1.16
CA ALA A 182 -25.43 0.15 1.99
C ALA A 182 -24.07 -0.44 1.58
N MET A 183 -23.01 0.33 1.80
CA MET A 183 -21.64 -0.18 1.70
C MET A 183 -21.29 -0.92 3.00
N ALA A 184 -20.73 -2.12 2.87
CA ALA A 184 -20.26 -2.93 3.98
C ALA A 184 -18.78 -3.30 3.76
N ILE A 185 -17.89 -2.76 4.57
CA ILE A 185 -16.46 -3.06 4.51
C ILE A 185 -16.16 -4.16 5.51
N VAL A 186 -15.60 -5.26 5.01
CA VAL A 186 -15.25 -6.42 5.83
C VAL A 186 -13.81 -6.30 6.26
N HIS A 187 -13.54 -6.47 7.56
CA HIS A 187 -12.19 -6.52 8.12
C HIS A 187 -11.96 -7.88 8.82
N PRO A 188 -10.78 -8.50 8.71
CA PRO A 188 -10.49 -9.70 9.47
C PRO A 188 -10.41 -9.46 10.98
N THR A 189 -10.72 -10.47 11.76
CA THR A 189 -10.47 -10.50 13.21
C THR A 189 -9.92 -11.87 13.62
N ALA A 190 -9.51 -12.03 14.88
CA ALA A 190 -9.06 -13.30 15.41
C ALA A 190 -10.11 -14.42 15.20
N PRO A 191 -9.67 -15.65 14.85
CA PRO A 191 -10.56 -16.80 14.86
C PRO A 191 -11.03 -17.08 16.30
N PRO A 192 -12.27 -17.54 16.50
CA PRO A 192 -12.77 -17.92 17.83
C PRO A 192 -12.03 -19.13 18.41
N VAL A 193 -11.40 -19.93 17.55
CA VAL A 193 -10.63 -21.12 17.92
C VAL A 193 -9.32 -21.15 17.13
N SER A 194 -8.19 -21.06 17.82
CA SER A 194 -6.85 -21.28 17.27
C SER A 194 -6.36 -22.70 17.59
N VAL A 195 -5.45 -23.23 16.76
CA VAL A 195 -4.83 -24.54 16.98
C VAL A 195 -3.61 -24.37 17.90
N PRO A 196 -3.61 -24.92 19.13
CA PRO A 196 -2.48 -24.78 20.04
C PRO A 196 -1.18 -25.37 19.45
N GLY A 197 -0.05 -24.69 19.62
CA GLY A 197 1.26 -25.13 19.13
C GLY A 197 1.50 -24.91 17.63
N ALA A 198 0.50 -24.47 16.86
CA ALA A 198 0.64 -24.21 15.43
C ALA A 198 0.81 -22.70 15.18
N CYS A 199 1.78 -22.32 14.34
CA CYS A 199 2.04 -20.93 13.96
C CYS A 199 2.31 -19.96 15.14
N GLU A 200 2.61 -20.47 16.33
CA GLU A 200 2.99 -19.66 17.49
C GLU A 200 4.25 -18.84 17.18
N GLY A 201 4.19 -17.54 17.44
CA GLY A 201 5.28 -16.58 17.15
C GLY A 201 5.06 -15.73 15.90
N LEU A 202 4.04 -16.03 15.08
CA LEU A 202 3.49 -15.11 14.10
C LEU A 202 2.31 -14.34 14.72
N SER A 203 2.20 -13.04 14.43
CA SER A 203 1.01 -12.28 14.80
C SER A 203 -0.19 -12.74 13.97
N LEU A 204 -1.41 -12.68 14.53
CA LEU A 204 -2.62 -13.14 13.83
C LEU A 204 -2.83 -12.42 12.48
N PRO A 205 -2.54 -11.10 12.33
CA PRO A 205 -2.64 -10.43 11.03
C PRO A 205 -1.77 -11.02 9.91
N ALA A 206 -0.65 -11.68 10.25
CA ALA A 206 0.28 -12.21 9.25
C ALA A 206 -0.25 -13.46 8.52
N PHE A 207 -1.19 -14.19 9.12
CA PHE A 207 -1.70 -15.44 8.55
C PHE A 207 -3.19 -15.65 8.82
N GLU A 208 -3.60 -15.63 10.09
CA GLU A 208 -4.98 -15.94 10.48
C GLU A 208 -6.00 -14.98 9.88
N TYR A 209 -5.66 -13.70 9.68
CA TYR A 209 -6.55 -12.75 9.00
C TYR A 209 -6.93 -13.18 7.58
N PHE A 210 -5.97 -13.75 6.83
CA PHE A 210 -6.24 -14.23 5.48
C PHE A 210 -7.08 -15.51 5.50
N VAL A 211 -6.83 -16.39 6.47
CA VAL A 211 -7.65 -17.59 6.70
C VAL A 211 -9.08 -17.20 7.07
N GLU A 212 -9.25 -16.27 8.00
CA GLU A 212 -10.55 -15.82 8.49
C GLU A 212 -11.35 -15.08 7.43
N THR A 213 -10.71 -14.22 6.62
CA THR A 213 -11.37 -13.58 5.47
C THR A 213 -11.90 -14.64 4.49
N THR A 214 -11.07 -15.64 4.18
CA THR A 214 -11.44 -16.73 3.28
C THR A 214 -12.56 -17.59 3.86
N ARG A 215 -12.52 -17.86 5.18
CA ARG A 215 -13.54 -18.62 5.91
C ARG A 215 -14.88 -17.89 5.93
N ALA A 216 -14.88 -16.59 6.25
CA ALA A 216 -16.09 -15.78 6.27
C ALA A 216 -16.72 -15.67 4.87
N PHE A 217 -15.92 -15.39 3.84
CA PHE A 217 -16.42 -15.36 2.46
C PHE A 217 -17.04 -16.71 2.05
N THR A 218 -16.35 -17.81 2.35
CA THR A 218 -16.86 -19.17 2.11
C THR A 218 -18.18 -19.41 2.83
N ASN A 219 -18.28 -19.03 4.10
CA ASN A 219 -19.51 -19.18 4.87
C ASN A 219 -20.66 -18.36 4.25
N MET A 220 -20.39 -17.12 3.84
CA MET A 220 -21.37 -16.27 3.17
C MET A 220 -21.88 -16.88 1.85
N VAL A 221 -21.00 -17.47 1.03
CA VAL A 221 -21.40 -18.17 -0.21
C VAL A 221 -22.24 -19.42 0.10
N LEU A 222 -21.85 -20.23 1.09
CA LEU A 222 -22.57 -21.44 1.46
C LEU A 222 -23.96 -21.17 2.01
N GLU A 223 -24.14 -20.03 2.67
CA GLU A 223 -25.39 -19.54 3.25
C GLU A 223 -26.15 -18.59 2.31
N ASP A 224 -25.77 -18.54 1.02
CA ASP A 224 -26.38 -17.74 -0.05
C ASP A 224 -26.53 -16.24 0.31
N THR A 225 -25.60 -15.69 1.11
CA THR A 225 -25.69 -14.33 1.66
C THR A 225 -25.74 -13.28 0.57
N PHE A 226 -24.88 -13.39 -0.43
CA PHE A 226 -24.82 -12.46 -1.57
C PHE A 226 -26.07 -12.54 -2.46
N VAL A 227 -26.77 -13.68 -2.46
CA VAL A 227 -28.03 -13.85 -3.19
C VAL A 227 -29.21 -13.30 -2.40
N LYS A 228 -29.23 -13.54 -1.08
CA LYS A 228 -30.26 -13.01 -0.18
C LYS A 228 -30.21 -11.49 -0.07
N PHE A 229 -29.01 -10.91 -0.13
CA PHE A 229 -28.75 -9.49 0.07
C PHE A 229 -27.89 -8.90 -1.07
N PRO A 230 -28.42 -8.85 -2.30
CA PRO A 230 -27.67 -8.51 -3.50
C PRO A 230 -27.42 -7.00 -3.68
N ASN A 231 -28.05 -6.14 -2.89
CA ASN A 231 -27.89 -4.69 -3.00
C ASN A 231 -26.77 -4.16 -2.10
N ILE A 232 -26.31 -4.95 -1.13
CA ILE A 232 -25.18 -4.57 -0.27
C ILE A 232 -23.91 -4.50 -1.13
N ARG A 233 -23.22 -3.37 -1.06
CA ARG A 233 -21.92 -3.18 -1.72
C ARG A 233 -20.82 -3.65 -0.79
N TRP A 234 -20.50 -4.93 -0.90
CA TRP A 234 -19.47 -5.60 -0.10
C TRP A 234 -18.06 -5.23 -0.56
N VAL A 235 -17.20 -4.85 0.38
CA VAL A 235 -15.77 -4.66 0.15
C VAL A 235 -15.00 -5.69 0.97
N MET A 236 -14.32 -6.60 0.29
CA MET A 236 -13.50 -7.64 0.89
C MET A 236 -12.03 -7.18 0.98
N PRO A 237 -11.35 -7.45 2.10
CA PRO A 237 -10.05 -6.86 2.34
C PRO A 237 -8.93 -7.67 1.70
N HIS A 238 -7.76 -7.05 1.55
CA HIS A 238 -6.51 -7.70 1.21
C HIS A 238 -6.59 -8.52 -0.09
N ALA A 239 -7.16 -7.94 -1.15
CA ALA A 239 -7.35 -8.57 -2.45
C ALA A 239 -8.06 -9.94 -2.36
N GLY A 240 -9.00 -10.08 -1.43
CA GLY A 240 -9.80 -11.30 -1.24
C GLY A 240 -9.07 -12.43 -0.51
N ALA A 241 -7.97 -12.14 0.16
CA ALA A 241 -7.16 -13.12 0.89
C ALA A 241 -6.85 -14.39 0.04
N PHE A 242 -7.18 -15.59 0.53
CA PHE A 242 -6.96 -16.85 -0.22
C PHE A 242 -8.14 -17.25 -1.11
N VAL A 243 -9.20 -16.44 -1.21
CA VAL A 243 -10.39 -16.77 -2.03
C VAL A 243 -10.00 -16.97 -3.49
N SER A 244 -9.21 -16.06 -4.07
CA SER A 244 -8.80 -16.15 -5.49
C SER A 244 -7.94 -17.38 -5.79
N VAL A 245 -7.04 -17.74 -4.87
CA VAL A 245 -6.16 -18.92 -5.01
C VAL A 245 -6.95 -20.23 -4.90
N LEU A 246 -8.04 -20.25 -4.11
CA LEU A 246 -8.84 -21.44 -3.84
C LEU A 246 -10.13 -21.51 -4.67
N ALA A 247 -10.41 -20.51 -5.50
CA ALA A 247 -11.67 -20.36 -6.23
C ALA A 247 -12.08 -21.62 -7.01
N ASP A 248 -11.17 -22.19 -7.81
CA ASP A 248 -11.44 -23.39 -8.61
C ASP A 248 -11.80 -24.61 -7.75
N ARG A 249 -11.13 -24.73 -6.59
CA ARG A 249 -11.40 -25.81 -5.64
C ARG A 249 -12.76 -25.61 -4.99
N PHE A 250 -13.06 -24.40 -4.55
CA PHE A 250 -14.34 -24.08 -3.94
C PHE A 250 -15.49 -24.31 -4.92
N GLU A 251 -15.36 -23.84 -6.15
CA GLU A 251 -16.40 -24.01 -7.17
C GLU A 251 -16.60 -25.49 -7.56
N SER A 252 -15.53 -26.28 -7.61
CA SER A 252 -15.62 -27.73 -7.85
C SER A 252 -16.44 -28.44 -6.76
N PHE A 253 -16.29 -28.04 -5.50
CA PHE A 253 -17.09 -28.57 -4.39
C PHE A 253 -18.51 -28.01 -4.37
N ALA A 254 -18.68 -26.73 -4.70
CA ALA A 254 -19.99 -26.11 -4.85
C ALA A 254 -20.83 -26.84 -5.91
N PHE A 255 -20.24 -27.19 -7.06
CA PHE A 255 -20.88 -28.02 -8.07
C PHE A 255 -21.37 -29.37 -7.52
N MET A 256 -20.57 -30.06 -6.70
CA MET A 256 -21.00 -31.31 -6.05
C MET A 256 -22.16 -31.11 -5.08
N LEU A 257 -22.18 -29.98 -4.35
CA LEU A 257 -23.28 -29.64 -3.45
C LEU A 257 -24.58 -29.38 -4.23
N ARG A 258 -24.52 -28.63 -5.34
CA ARG A 258 -25.66 -28.38 -6.24
C ARG A 258 -26.15 -29.65 -6.92
N PHE A 259 -25.26 -30.59 -7.21
CA PHE A 259 -25.63 -31.90 -7.75
C PHE A 259 -26.37 -32.76 -6.71
N ALA A 260 -25.95 -32.69 -5.44
CA ALA A 260 -26.58 -33.43 -4.35
C ALA A 260 -27.94 -32.82 -3.94
N ASP A 261 -28.07 -31.50 -4.04
CA ASP A 261 -29.28 -30.74 -3.73
C ASP A 261 -29.47 -29.60 -4.76
N PRO A 262 -30.31 -29.80 -5.79
CA PRO A 262 -30.51 -28.83 -6.87
C PRO A 262 -31.09 -27.47 -6.44
N ASP A 263 -31.68 -27.38 -5.24
CA ASP A 263 -32.21 -26.12 -4.71
C ASP A 263 -31.11 -25.22 -4.12
N ARG A 264 -29.90 -25.76 -3.90
CA ARG A 264 -28.74 -24.98 -3.44
C ARG A 264 -28.19 -24.13 -4.56
N ARG A 265 -27.90 -22.86 -4.26
CA ARG A 265 -27.32 -21.92 -5.24
C ARG A 265 -25.80 -21.90 -5.22
N VAL A 266 -25.18 -21.66 -4.05
CA VAL A 266 -23.72 -21.74 -3.78
C VAL A 266 -22.86 -21.57 -5.04
N ASP A 267 -22.55 -20.34 -5.43
CA ASP A 267 -21.72 -20.04 -6.62
C ASP A 267 -20.57 -19.11 -6.21
N TYR A 268 -19.35 -19.64 -6.23
CA TYR A 268 -18.18 -18.87 -5.81
C TYR A 268 -17.75 -17.87 -6.88
N MET A 269 -17.93 -18.19 -8.17
CA MET A 269 -17.51 -17.31 -9.26
C MET A 269 -18.45 -16.10 -9.37
N ASP A 270 -19.76 -16.33 -9.25
CA ASP A 270 -20.74 -15.26 -9.16
C ASP A 270 -20.47 -14.37 -7.94
N ALA A 271 -20.32 -14.97 -6.75
CA ALA A 271 -20.03 -14.23 -5.53
C ALA A 271 -18.72 -13.41 -5.62
N MET A 272 -17.65 -13.96 -6.20
CA MET A 272 -16.40 -13.23 -6.40
C MET A 272 -16.58 -12.05 -7.35
N SER A 273 -17.37 -12.23 -8.42
CA SER A 273 -17.66 -11.15 -9.37
C SER A 273 -18.66 -10.12 -8.82
N HIS A 274 -19.39 -10.44 -7.74
CA HIS A 274 -20.39 -9.57 -7.13
C HIS A 274 -19.78 -8.54 -6.16
N VAL A 275 -18.69 -8.89 -5.47
CA VAL A 275 -18.09 -8.04 -4.43
C VAL A 275 -16.92 -7.20 -4.95
N TYR A 276 -16.57 -6.17 -4.19
CA TYR A 276 -15.38 -5.35 -4.41
C TYR A 276 -14.23 -5.82 -3.53
N TYR A 277 -13.01 -5.42 -3.90
CA TYR A 277 -11.79 -5.80 -3.19
C TYR A 277 -10.88 -4.59 -3.01
N ASP A 278 -10.53 -4.26 -1.77
CA ASP A 278 -9.38 -3.37 -1.59
C ASP A 278 -8.07 -4.10 -1.88
N LEU A 279 -7.04 -3.32 -2.14
CA LEU A 279 -5.69 -3.79 -2.43
C LEU A 279 -4.72 -3.53 -1.28
N ALA A 280 -5.22 -3.37 -0.05
CA ALA A 280 -4.38 -3.14 1.11
C ALA A 280 -3.47 -4.34 1.39
N GLY A 281 -2.30 -4.08 1.98
CA GLY A 281 -1.31 -5.13 2.23
C GLY A 281 -0.53 -5.56 0.99
N PHE A 282 -0.16 -6.84 0.94
CA PHE A 282 0.80 -7.39 -0.05
C PHE A 282 0.11 -8.00 -1.28
N SER A 283 -0.72 -7.20 -1.97
CA SER A 283 -1.44 -7.62 -3.18
C SER A 283 -0.51 -7.90 -4.38
N GLU A 284 0.65 -7.24 -4.45
CA GLU A 284 1.75 -7.55 -5.37
C GLU A 284 2.84 -8.40 -4.67
N PRO A 285 3.53 -9.33 -5.37
CA PRO A 285 3.57 -9.48 -6.83
C PRO A 285 2.60 -10.52 -7.45
N LYS A 286 1.80 -11.22 -6.65
CA LYS A 286 1.05 -12.42 -7.10
C LYS A 286 -0.46 -12.29 -6.98
N GLN A 287 -0.95 -11.91 -5.81
CA GLN A 287 -2.36 -12.01 -5.45
C GLN A 287 -3.26 -11.20 -6.39
N LEU A 288 -2.82 -10.02 -6.83
CA LEU A 288 -3.54 -9.21 -7.80
C LEU A 288 -3.77 -9.94 -9.14
N ALA A 289 -2.76 -10.65 -9.66
CA ALA A 289 -2.91 -11.42 -10.90
C ALA A 289 -3.90 -12.57 -10.72
N ASP A 290 -3.88 -13.22 -9.56
CA ASP A 290 -4.77 -14.34 -9.27
C ASP A 290 -6.22 -13.86 -9.13
N LEU A 291 -6.45 -12.72 -8.47
CA LEU A 291 -7.76 -12.10 -8.34
C LEU A 291 -8.37 -11.71 -9.70
N LEU A 292 -7.58 -11.07 -10.57
CA LEU A 292 -8.01 -10.62 -11.90
C LEU A 292 -8.41 -11.74 -12.87
N ARG A 293 -8.15 -13.01 -12.54
CA ARG A 293 -8.64 -14.13 -13.35
C ARG A 293 -10.14 -14.34 -13.24
N ASN A 294 -10.71 -13.98 -12.08
CA ASN A 294 -12.12 -14.25 -11.74
C ASN A 294 -12.92 -12.98 -11.47
N VAL A 295 -12.24 -11.84 -11.33
CA VAL A 295 -12.84 -10.57 -10.90
C VAL A 295 -12.51 -9.48 -11.91
N PRO A 296 -13.50 -8.67 -12.34
CA PRO A 296 -13.23 -7.54 -13.23
C PRO A 296 -12.38 -6.47 -12.53
N ASP A 297 -11.54 -5.79 -13.30
CA ASP A 297 -10.72 -4.67 -12.83
C ASP A 297 -11.53 -3.50 -12.25
N THR A 298 -12.81 -3.38 -12.62
CA THR A 298 -13.77 -2.41 -12.07
C THR A 298 -14.14 -2.67 -10.61
N HIS A 299 -13.77 -3.83 -10.06
CA HIS A 299 -14.07 -4.21 -8.68
C HIS A 299 -12.88 -4.02 -7.73
N LEU A 300 -11.78 -3.47 -8.23
CA LEU A 300 -10.60 -3.16 -7.44
C LEU A 300 -10.70 -1.78 -6.79
N LEU A 301 -10.33 -1.68 -5.52
CA LEU A 301 -10.29 -0.46 -4.72
C LEU A 301 -8.91 -0.30 -4.07
N TYR A 302 -8.55 0.92 -3.72
CA TYR A 302 -7.30 1.16 -2.98
C TYR A 302 -7.55 1.09 -1.47
N GLY A 303 -6.60 0.49 -0.76
CA GLY A 303 -6.58 0.44 0.70
C GLY A 303 -5.15 0.61 1.21
N SER A 304 -4.95 1.27 2.34
CA SER A 304 -3.62 1.51 2.93
C SER A 304 -3.33 0.66 4.16
N ASP A 305 -4.37 0.22 4.88
CA ASP A 305 -4.31 -0.45 6.18
C ASP A 305 -3.54 0.36 7.24
N THR A 306 -3.52 1.69 7.10
CA THR A 306 -2.98 2.61 8.11
C THR A 306 -3.87 2.64 9.36
N PRO A 307 -3.33 2.91 10.56
CA PRO A 307 -1.91 3.05 10.92
C PRO A 307 -1.23 1.72 11.28
N TYR A 308 -1.92 0.58 11.18
CA TYR A 308 -1.36 -0.71 11.60
C TYR A 308 -0.23 -1.18 10.67
N THR A 309 -0.36 -0.91 9.37
CA THR A 309 0.76 -1.05 8.44
C THR A 309 1.70 0.17 8.57
N PRO A 310 3.00 -0.03 8.90
CA PRO A 310 3.95 1.07 8.99
C PRO A 310 4.03 1.88 7.69
N ILE A 311 4.15 3.21 7.79
CA ILE A 311 4.05 4.12 6.64
C ILE A 311 5.06 3.80 5.53
N GLU A 312 6.26 3.35 5.88
CA GLU A 312 7.28 2.92 4.91
C GLU A 312 6.83 1.69 4.11
N ALA A 313 6.12 0.76 4.74
CA ALA A 313 5.54 -0.40 4.09
C ALA A 313 4.37 0.02 3.17
N VAL A 314 3.49 0.92 3.63
CA VAL A 314 2.40 1.47 2.80
C VAL A 314 2.95 2.17 1.55
N LEU A 315 4.01 2.98 1.69
CA LEU A 315 4.69 3.61 0.56
C LEU A 315 5.27 2.58 -0.41
N GLY A 316 5.86 1.49 0.10
CA GLY A 316 6.38 0.39 -0.69
C GLY A 316 5.29 -0.33 -1.48
N GLN A 317 4.17 -0.66 -0.82
CA GLN A 317 3.01 -1.32 -1.41
C GLN A 317 2.34 -0.43 -2.46
N ALA A 318 2.11 0.85 -2.15
CA ALA A 318 1.59 1.82 -3.11
C ALA A 318 2.49 1.93 -4.35
N ARG A 319 3.82 1.98 -4.19
CA ARG A 319 4.76 1.99 -5.33
C ARG A 319 4.70 0.71 -6.15
N ALA A 320 4.55 -0.45 -5.51
CA ALA A 320 4.41 -1.72 -6.21
C ALA A 320 3.14 -1.71 -7.08
N LEU A 321 2.01 -1.24 -6.55
CA LEU A 321 0.76 -1.08 -7.29
C LEU A 321 0.85 -0.02 -8.40
N GLU A 322 1.50 1.12 -8.18
CA GLU A 322 1.70 2.12 -9.22
C GLU A 322 2.62 1.62 -10.34
N GLY A 323 3.61 0.79 -9.99
CA GLY A 323 4.65 0.29 -10.89
C GLY A 323 4.33 -1.03 -11.59
N THR A 324 3.28 -1.75 -11.19
CA THR A 324 2.94 -3.06 -11.76
C THR A 324 2.60 -2.97 -13.25
N ASP A 325 2.97 -3.98 -14.02
CA ASP A 325 2.60 -4.16 -15.42
C ASP A 325 1.33 -5.01 -15.60
N LYS A 326 0.80 -5.57 -14.50
CA LYS A 326 -0.44 -6.36 -14.48
C LYS A 326 -1.69 -5.53 -14.72
N LEU A 327 -1.63 -4.25 -14.40
CA LEU A 327 -2.68 -3.27 -14.66
C LEU A 327 -2.17 -2.24 -15.66
N THR A 328 -3.00 -1.91 -16.64
CA THR A 328 -2.79 -0.75 -17.48
C THR A 328 -2.86 0.54 -16.65
N GLU A 329 -2.36 1.63 -17.22
CA GLU A 329 -2.44 2.96 -16.61
C GLU A 329 -3.88 3.41 -16.35
N GLU A 330 -4.83 2.98 -17.19
CA GLU A 330 -6.25 3.25 -16.99
C GLU A 330 -6.81 2.44 -15.83
N GLN A 331 -6.53 1.14 -15.79
CA GLN A 331 -6.97 0.27 -14.69
C GLN A 331 -6.43 0.72 -13.33
N LYS A 332 -5.18 1.21 -13.27
CA LYS A 332 -4.65 1.81 -12.04
C LYS A 332 -5.43 3.04 -11.62
N ARG A 333 -5.83 3.92 -12.55
CA ARG A 333 -6.68 5.08 -12.21
C ARG A 333 -8.03 4.65 -11.67
N MET A 334 -8.64 3.67 -12.32
CA MET A 334 -9.90 3.11 -11.88
C MET A 334 -9.77 2.50 -10.49
N ALA A 335 -8.76 1.65 -10.25
CA ALA A 335 -8.53 1.04 -8.94
C ALA A 335 -8.21 2.07 -7.83
N PHE A 336 -7.43 3.11 -8.13
CA PHE A 336 -7.07 4.13 -7.14
C PHE A 336 -8.19 5.13 -6.83
N THR A 337 -9.06 5.44 -7.80
CA THR A 337 -10.05 6.51 -7.65
C THR A 337 -11.37 6.22 -8.36
N GLY A 338 -11.35 5.78 -9.62
CA GLY A 338 -12.55 5.71 -10.45
C GLY A 338 -13.62 4.72 -9.95
N ASN A 339 -13.21 3.51 -9.59
CA ASN A 339 -14.11 2.44 -9.12
C ASN A 339 -14.80 2.81 -7.81
N ALA A 340 -14.13 3.58 -6.95
CA ALA A 340 -14.67 4.06 -5.70
C ALA A 340 -15.99 4.85 -5.86
N LEU A 341 -16.18 5.53 -6.99
CA LEU A 341 -17.39 6.30 -7.26
C LEU A 341 -18.64 5.40 -7.44
N ALA A 342 -18.46 4.17 -7.93
CA ALA A 342 -19.55 3.19 -8.00
C ALA A 342 -19.92 2.68 -6.60
N VAL A 343 -18.91 2.50 -5.74
CA VAL A 343 -19.07 1.96 -4.38
C VAL A 343 -19.57 3.02 -3.40
N ASN A 344 -19.22 4.29 -3.59
CA ASN A 344 -19.76 5.40 -2.82
C ASN A 344 -20.05 6.61 -3.73
N PRO A 345 -21.29 6.72 -4.26
CA PRO A 345 -21.70 7.82 -5.13
C PRO A 345 -21.57 9.21 -4.52
N LYS A 346 -21.56 9.34 -3.18
CA LYS A 346 -21.38 10.65 -2.51
C LYS A 346 -20.03 11.28 -2.88
N LEU A 347 -19.02 10.46 -3.18
CA LEU A 347 -17.68 10.91 -3.56
C LEU A 347 -17.68 11.73 -4.87
N ALA A 348 -18.66 11.48 -5.76
CA ALA A 348 -18.82 12.27 -6.99
C ALA A 348 -19.18 13.74 -6.69
N GLY A 349 -19.79 14.01 -5.54
CA GLY A 349 -20.09 15.35 -5.05
C GLY A 349 -18.85 16.14 -4.58
N ILE A 350 -17.69 15.49 -4.45
CA ILE A 350 -16.42 16.13 -4.05
C ILE A 350 -15.64 16.47 -5.34
N PRO A 351 -15.57 17.75 -5.77
CA PRO A 351 -15.06 18.11 -7.09
C PRO A 351 -13.58 17.76 -7.33
N ALA A 352 -12.79 17.62 -6.25
CA ALA A 352 -11.41 17.17 -6.35
C ALA A 352 -11.31 15.68 -6.74
N LEU A 353 -12.19 14.83 -6.20
CA LEU A 353 -12.22 13.39 -6.47
C LEU A 353 -12.80 13.10 -7.85
N ALA A 354 -13.90 13.78 -8.21
CA ALA A 354 -14.50 13.66 -9.55
C ALA A 354 -13.49 14.02 -10.66
N ARG A 355 -12.67 15.07 -10.43
CA ARG A 355 -11.58 15.42 -11.35
C ARG A 355 -10.49 14.35 -11.38
N ALA A 356 -10.03 13.87 -10.23
CA ALA A 356 -9.00 12.84 -10.16
C ALA A 356 -9.40 11.52 -10.86
N ALA A 357 -10.70 11.17 -10.85
CA ALA A 357 -11.22 10.01 -11.58
C ALA A 357 -11.18 10.20 -13.11
N SER A 358 -11.33 11.44 -13.59
CA SER A 358 -11.38 11.76 -15.04
C SER A 358 -10.04 12.19 -15.63
N GLU A 359 -9.10 12.63 -14.79
CA GLU A 359 -7.82 13.15 -15.23
C GLU A 359 -6.79 12.02 -15.29
N PRO A 360 -6.05 11.86 -16.40
CA PRO A 360 -5.02 10.86 -16.48
C PRO A 360 -3.91 11.15 -15.45
N ALA A 361 -3.44 10.10 -14.77
CA ALA A 361 -2.45 10.18 -13.70
C ALA A 361 -1.21 10.95 -14.19
N GLY A 362 -0.72 11.88 -13.37
CA GLY A 362 0.25 12.90 -13.74
C GLY A 362 1.36 12.45 -14.70
N ASN A 363 1.15 12.78 -15.98
CA ASN A 363 2.08 13.24 -17.02
C ASN A 363 1.36 13.15 -18.38
N VAL A 364 0.26 13.89 -18.56
CA VAL A 364 -0.43 13.93 -19.84
C VAL A 364 -0.44 15.33 -20.41
N ALA A 365 0.24 15.46 -21.55
CA ALA A 365 0.08 16.60 -22.43
C ALA A 365 -1.37 16.61 -22.94
N VAL A 366 -2.13 17.68 -22.68
CA VAL A 366 -3.52 17.81 -23.15
C VAL A 366 -3.55 18.71 -24.38
N LYS A 367 -4.19 18.27 -25.46
CA LYS A 367 -4.33 19.06 -26.70
C LYS A 367 -5.55 19.99 -26.59
N ARG A 368 -5.34 21.31 -26.64
CA ARG A 368 -6.38 22.35 -26.74
C ARG A 368 -6.02 23.33 -27.86
N ASP A 369 -6.99 23.70 -28.69
CA ASP A 369 -6.81 24.69 -29.77
C ASP A 369 -5.61 24.41 -30.69
N GLY A 370 -5.37 23.13 -30.99
CA GLY A 370 -4.24 22.69 -31.82
C GLY A 370 -2.86 22.77 -31.14
N ARG A 371 -2.79 23.06 -29.84
CA ARG A 371 -1.56 23.17 -29.04
C ARG A 371 -1.55 22.14 -27.91
N TRP A 372 -0.35 21.64 -27.59
CA TRP A 372 -0.15 20.69 -26.49
C TRP A 372 0.19 21.45 -25.21
N HIS A 373 -0.58 21.22 -24.15
CA HIS A 373 -0.38 21.80 -22.83
C HIS A 373 0.20 20.72 -21.90
N VAL A 374 1.47 20.86 -21.54
CA VAL A 374 2.14 20.01 -20.55
C VAL A 374 2.14 20.75 -19.22
N ARG A 375 1.51 20.17 -18.19
CA ARG A 375 1.51 20.74 -16.84
C ARG A 375 2.78 20.28 -16.13
N LEU A 376 3.88 21.00 -16.32
CA LEU A 376 5.07 20.86 -15.49
C LEU A 376 4.74 21.41 -14.10
N LEU A 377 4.90 20.58 -13.06
CA LEU A 377 4.67 20.99 -11.68
C LEU A 377 5.56 22.19 -11.33
N ARG A 378 4.97 23.16 -10.64
CA ARG A 378 5.49 24.48 -10.27
C ARG A 378 6.74 24.43 -9.38
N ASP A 379 7.09 23.25 -8.87
CA ASP A 379 8.19 23.04 -7.92
C ASP A 379 9.57 22.99 -8.60
N LEU A 380 9.63 22.81 -9.92
CA LEU A 380 10.89 22.87 -10.67
C LEU A 380 11.28 24.30 -11.10
N PHE A 381 10.34 25.25 -11.12
CA PHE A 381 10.59 26.64 -11.57
C PHE A 381 9.68 27.65 -10.85
N PRO A 382 10.12 28.28 -9.74
CA PRO A 382 9.23 29.06 -8.90
C PRO A 382 8.64 30.34 -9.54
N ARG A 383 9.14 30.84 -10.69
CA ARG A 383 8.76 32.19 -11.19
C ARG A 383 8.77 32.45 -12.70
N ARG A 384 8.61 31.48 -13.61
CA ARG A 384 8.41 31.79 -15.06
C ARG A 384 7.48 30.80 -15.76
N HIS A 385 6.47 31.30 -16.46
CA HIS A 385 5.72 30.52 -17.44
C HIS A 385 6.61 30.33 -18.68
N VAL A 386 6.78 29.08 -19.13
CA VAL A 386 7.45 28.77 -20.40
C VAL A 386 6.41 28.17 -21.35
N ALA A 387 6.19 28.82 -22.49
CA ALA A 387 5.39 28.30 -23.59
C ALA A 387 6.33 27.90 -24.73
N VAL A 388 6.24 26.66 -25.20
CA VAL A 388 7.02 26.18 -26.36
C VAL A 388 6.06 25.96 -27.52
N ARG A 389 6.37 26.52 -28.70
CA ARG A 389 5.64 26.29 -29.96
C ARG A 389 6.28 25.10 -30.69
N VAL A 390 5.48 24.14 -31.11
CA VAL A 390 5.95 22.98 -31.90
C VAL A 390 5.14 22.88 -33.20
N PRO A 391 5.77 22.86 -34.39
CA PRO A 391 5.05 22.92 -35.67
C PRO A 391 4.66 21.56 -36.28
N VAL A 392 4.76 20.42 -35.58
CA VAL A 392 4.40 19.07 -36.12
C VAL A 392 3.94 18.07 -35.04
N PRO A 393 3.20 16.99 -35.38
CA PRO A 393 2.53 16.10 -34.43
C PRO A 393 3.46 15.22 -33.57
N PRO A 394 3.06 14.81 -32.34
CA PRO A 394 3.98 14.36 -31.29
C PRO A 394 4.57 12.95 -31.41
N HIS A 395 4.11 12.12 -32.35
CA HIS A 395 4.70 10.78 -32.50
C HIS A 395 6.07 10.82 -33.21
N GLU A 396 6.42 11.93 -33.86
CA GLU A 396 7.73 12.12 -34.53
C GLU A 396 8.69 13.07 -33.78
N ALA A 397 8.24 13.74 -32.72
CA ALA A 397 9.02 14.80 -32.05
C ALA A 397 9.88 14.33 -30.85
N ALA A 398 9.53 13.22 -30.22
CA ALA A 398 10.24 12.73 -29.02
C ALA A 398 11.75 12.45 -29.24
N PRO A 399 12.21 11.90 -30.39
CA PRO A 399 13.64 11.64 -30.60
C PRO A 399 14.44 12.91 -30.93
N LYS A 400 13.83 13.89 -31.63
CA LYS A 400 14.51 15.11 -32.10
C LYS A 400 14.59 16.19 -31.02
N ILE A 401 13.63 16.26 -30.10
CA ILE A 401 13.68 17.16 -28.94
C ILE A 401 14.77 16.70 -27.95
N ALA A 402 14.94 15.39 -27.75
CA ALA A 402 16.03 14.85 -26.94
C ALA A 402 17.43 15.11 -27.55
N GLY A 403 17.50 15.28 -28.88
CA GLY A 403 18.71 15.69 -29.60
C GLY A 403 19.00 17.20 -29.51
N ALA A 404 18.01 18.07 -29.70
CA ALA A 404 18.21 19.52 -29.71
C ALA A 404 18.51 20.13 -28.32
N VAL A 405 18.19 19.43 -27.22
CA VAL A 405 18.62 19.80 -25.87
C VAL A 405 20.12 19.51 -25.63
N ARG A 406 20.79 18.75 -26.51
CA ARG A 406 22.24 18.52 -26.40
C ARG A 406 23.11 19.60 -27.05
N ASP A 407 22.62 20.36 -28.02
CA ASP A 407 23.46 21.29 -28.79
C ASP A 407 22.91 22.73 -28.79
N ALA A 408 22.98 23.42 -27.64
CA ALA A 408 23.06 24.89 -27.60
C ALA A 408 23.58 25.39 -26.25
N ALA A 409 24.91 25.32 -26.10
CA ALA A 409 25.64 26.29 -25.30
C ALA A 409 25.50 27.69 -25.94
N ALA A 410 24.45 28.41 -25.58
CA ALA A 410 24.35 29.86 -25.76
C ALA A 410 23.50 30.49 -24.65
N ALA A 411 23.89 30.27 -23.40
CA ALA A 411 23.59 31.17 -22.29
C ALA A 411 24.60 30.90 -21.16
N ARG A 412 25.63 31.74 -21.08
CA ARG A 412 26.57 31.75 -19.96
C ARG A 412 25.87 32.30 -18.72
N LEU A 413 25.88 31.53 -17.65
CA LEU A 413 25.82 32.03 -16.27
C LEU A 413 26.92 31.29 -15.51
N ALA A 414 27.96 32.02 -15.11
CA ALA A 414 29.05 31.49 -14.31
C ALA A 414 28.70 31.58 -12.83
N PRO A 415 28.93 30.52 -12.04
CA PRO A 415 29.13 30.61 -10.60
C PRO A 415 30.63 30.73 -10.26
N ASP A 416 30.87 31.44 -9.17
CA ASP A 416 32.14 31.68 -8.50
C ASP A 416 32.78 30.38 -7.96
N SER A 417 34.10 30.39 -7.84
CA SER A 417 35.01 29.25 -7.70
C SER A 417 34.90 28.43 -6.39
N GLY A 418 34.88 27.10 -6.53
CA GLY A 418 35.15 26.12 -5.46
C GLY A 418 34.43 24.79 -5.71
N ASP A 419 35.19 23.73 -6.04
CA ASP A 419 34.79 22.35 -6.36
C ASP A 419 34.35 22.09 -7.82
N ASP A 420 35.29 21.61 -8.64
CA ASP A 420 35.09 21.23 -10.04
C ASP A 420 34.19 19.96 -10.16
N PRO A 421 32.96 20.06 -10.70
CA PRO A 421 32.07 18.91 -10.91
C PRO A 421 32.51 17.98 -12.04
N ALA A 422 33.49 18.37 -12.86
CA ALA A 422 33.93 17.60 -14.03
C ALA A 422 34.62 16.27 -13.67
N LEU A 423 35.05 16.11 -12.41
CA LEU A 423 35.82 14.95 -11.96
C LEU A 423 35.00 13.93 -11.15
N THR A 424 33.66 13.95 -11.18
CA THR A 424 32.85 12.94 -10.47
C THR A 424 31.89 12.18 -11.40
N ALA A 425 32.04 10.86 -11.48
CA ALA A 425 31.17 9.96 -12.25
C ALA A 425 30.37 9.03 -11.33
N ARG A 426 29.09 8.78 -11.65
CA ARG A 426 28.21 7.87 -10.92
C ARG A 426 27.91 6.61 -11.75
N TYR A 427 28.07 5.45 -11.13
CA TYR A 427 27.88 4.15 -11.75
C TYR A 427 26.86 3.32 -10.96
N ASP A 428 25.92 2.67 -11.65
CA ASP A 428 25.04 1.68 -11.03
C ASP A 428 25.58 0.27 -11.31
N VAL A 429 26.17 -0.38 -10.29
CA VAL A 429 26.69 -1.75 -10.40
C VAL A 429 25.61 -2.73 -9.97
N ARG A 430 25.25 -3.69 -10.83
CA ARG A 430 24.23 -4.72 -10.53
C ARG A 430 24.87 -6.08 -10.31
N LEU A 431 24.78 -6.59 -9.09
CA LEU A 431 25.28 -7.91 -8.71
C LEU A 431 24.12 -8.91 -8.63
N ASN A 432 24.22 -10.02 -9.37
CA ASN A 432 23.27 -11.12 -9.24
C ASN A 432 23.59 -11.91 -7.97
N SER A 433 22.63 -12.00 -7.05
CA SER A 433 22.76 -12.78 -5.81
C SER A 433 21.65 -13.84 -5.70
N PRO A 434 21.82 -14.86 -4.85
CA PRO A 434 20.78 -15.87 -4.59
C PRO A 434 19.46 -15.31 -4.05
N VAL A 435 19.45 -14.07 -3.54
CA VAL A 435 18.27 -13.39 -2.98
C VAL A 435 17.76 -12.25 -3.88
N GLY A 436 18.26 -12.16 -5.12
CA GLY A 436 17.87 -11.14 -6.09
C GLY A 436 19.03 -10.28 -6.59
N VAL A 437 18.72 -9.31 -7.45
CA VAL A 437 19.71 -8.38 -8.03
C VAL A 437 19.99 -7.25 -7.04
N ILE A 438 21.24 -7.10 -6.60
CA ILE A 438 21.69 -6.04 -5.72
C ILE A 438 22.25 -4.91 -6.57
N ALA A 439 21.59 -3.74 -6.56
CA ALA A 439 22.08 -2.54 -7.23
C ALA A 439 22.88 -1.68 -6.25
N ILE A 440 24.13 -1.34 -6.60
CA ILE A 440 25.04 -0.55 -5.77
C ILE A 440 25.41 0.72 -6.55
N PRO A 441 24.99 1.91 -6.09
CA PRO A 441 25.47 3.16 -6.64
C PRO A 441 26.92 3.40 -6.19
N VAL A 442 27.82 3.61 -7.14
CA VAL A 442 29.24 3.90 -6.94
C VAL A 442 29.52 5.29 -7.46
N ILE A 443 29.99 6.16 -6.57
CA ILE A 443 30.45 7.51 -6.90
C ILE A 443 31.97 7.46 -6.99
N VAL A 444 32.51 7.82 -8.15
CA VAL A 444 33.94 7.86 -8.44
C VAL A 444 34.35 9.31 -8.61
N SER A 445 35.29 9.77 -7.79
CA SER A 445 35.92 11.07 -7.94
C SER A 445 37.35 10.88 -8.46
N TYR A 446 37.75 11.68 -9.46
CA TYR A 446 39.07 11.62 -10.06
C TYR A 446 39.96 12.69 -9.42
N ASP A 447 41.16 12.31 -9.00
CA ASP A 447 42.24 13.22 -8.59
C ASP A 447 43.35 13.13 -9.65
N ASP A 448 43.94 14.27 -10.02
CA ASP A 448 44.84 14.44 -11.18
C ASP A 448 46.16 13.66 -11.07
N ALA A 449 46.42 13.01 -9.93
CA ALA A 449 47.64 12.24 -9.69
C ALA A 449 47.35 10.73 -9.59
N THR A 450 47.20 10.05 -10.75
CA THR A 450 47.32 8.58 -10.99
C THR A 450 46.68 7.59 -10.00
N ARG A 451 45.86 8.06 -9.06
CA ARG A 451 45.27 7.29 -7.97
C ARG A 451 43.84 7.76 -7.74
N THR A 452 42.89 6.97 -8.22
CA THR A 452 41.45 7.23 -8.06
C THR A 452 41.01 6.85 -6.64
N SER A 453 40.99 7.80 -5.72
CA SER A 453 40.42 7.58 -4.39
C SER A 453 38.90 7.84 -4.40
N PHE A 454 38.12 6.92 -3.85
CA PHE A 454 36.68 7.09 -3.70
C PHE A 454 36.20 6.44 -2.42
N HIS A 455 35.19 7.04 -1.80
CA HIS A 455 34.58 6.55 -0.58
C HIS A 455 33.06 6.68 -0.68
N GLY A 456 32.33 5.67 -0.22
CA GLY A 456 30.88 5.77 -0.18
C GLY A 456 30.23 4.69 0.67
N LYS A 457 29.00 4.96 1.05
CA LYS A 457 28.14 4.04 1.79
C LYS A 457 26.78 4.03 1.12
N ALA A 458 26.38 2.87 0.62
CA ALA A 458 25.04 2.62 0.10
C ALA A 458 24.28 1.73 1.08
N LYS A 459 23.02 2.07 1.37
CA LYS A 459 22.13 1.25 2.19
C LYS A 459 20.95 0.81 1.33
N VAL A 460 20.86 -0.50 1.06
CA VAL A 460 19.81 -1.09 0.23
C VAL A 460 19.16 -2.21 1.02
N MET A 461 17.86 -2.11 1.31
CA MET A 461 17.10 -3.11 2.07
C MET A 461 17.78 -3.56 3.39
N GLY A 462 18.32 -2.61 4.16
CA GLY A 462 19.01 -2.89 5.43
C GLY A 462 20.46 -3.38 5.30
N ILE A 463 20.92 -3.70 4.10
CA ILE A 463 22.30 -4.07 3.79
C ILE A 463 23.12 -2.80 3.55
N VAL A 464 24.18 -2.62 4.33
CA VAL A 464 25.09 -1.47 4.18
C VAL A 464 26.32 -1.92 3.41
N ALA A 465 26.47 -1.44 2.18
CA ALA A 465 27.68 -1.59 1.39
C ALA A 465 28.54 -0.34 1.56
N SER A 466 29.80 -0.51 1.92
CA SER A 466 30.79 0.56 1.97
C SER A 466 31.99 0.21 1.10
N TYR A 467 32.49 1.16 0.35
CA TYR A 467 33.65 0.97 -0.52
C TYR A 467 34.70 2.04 -0.26
N ARG A 468 35.96 1.70 -0.48
CA ARG A 468 37.08 2.63 -0.33
C ARG A 468 38.26 2.27 -1.23
N ASP A 469 38.97 3.29 -1.71
CA ASP A 469 40.32 3.25 -2.29
C ASP A 469 40.48 2.24 -3.45
N GLY A 470 40.03 2.60 -4.65
CA GLY A 470 40.26 1.79 -5.85
C GLY A 470 41.51 2.20 -6.64
N VAL A 471 41.84 1.38 -7.64
CA VAL A 471 42.92 1.65 -8.60
C VAL A 471 42.32 1.71 -10.00
N ARG A 472 42.77 2.67 -10.80
CA ARG A 472 42.44 2.79 -12.22
C ARG A 472 43.71 2.60 -13.04
N ASP A 473 43.65 1.70 -14.02
CA ASP A 473 44.68 1.52 -15.04
C ASP A 473 43.99 1.50 -16.42
N GLY A 474 44.11 2.58 -17.17
CA GLY A 474 43.37 2.77 -18.43
C GLY A 474 41.85 2.80 -18.24
N THR A 475 41.14 1.88 -18.89
CA THR A 475 39.67 1.68 -18.78
C THR A 475 39.27 0.72 -17.66
N ARG A 476 40.26 0.08 -17.01
CA ARG A 476 40.04 -0.91 -15.95
C ARG A 476 40.04 -0.26 -14.57
N HIS A 477 39.07 -0.65 -13.76
CA HIS A 477 38.83 -0.17 -12.40
C HIS A 477 38.74 -1.35 -11.43
N SER A 478 39.55 -1.35 -10.38
CA SER A 478 39.54 -2.42 -9.36
C SER A 478 39.38 -1.86 -7.95
N PHE A 479 38.44 -2.40 -7.17
CA PHE A 479 38.13 -1.89 -5.83
C PHE A 479 37.35 -2.87 -4.93
N ASP A 480 37.41 -2.65 -3.63
CA ASP A 480 36.74 -3.48 -2.63
C ASP A 480 35.43 -2.87 -2.14
N ILE A 481 34.38 -3.69 -2.11
CA ILE A 481 33.10 -3.40 -1.46
C ILE A 481 32.98 -4.27 -0.21
N ARG A 482 32.81 -3.65 0.95
CA ARG A 482 32.40 -4.32 2.19
C ARG A 482 30.90 -4.22 2.36
N VAL A 483 30.23 -5.36 2.35
CA VAL A 483 28.79 -5.49 2.51
C VAL A 483 28.50 -6.01 3.92
N ARG A 484 27.76 -5.26 4.73
CA ARG A 484 27.32 -5.70 6.05
C ARG A 484 26.00 -6.45 5.93
N LEU A 485 26.05 -7.77 6.05
CA LEU A 485 24.89 -8.65 6.03
C LEU A 485 24.45 -9.00 7.45
N PRO A 486 23.18 -9.45 7.67
CA PRO A 486 22.69 -9.89 8.97
C PRO A 486 23.52 -11.03 9.59
N PHE A 487 24.22 -11.83 8.77
CA PHE A 487 24.99 -13.00 9.19
C PHE A 487 26.52 -12.78 9.20
N GLY A 488 26.98 -11.54 9.00
CA GLY A 488 28.40 -11.17 9.02
C GLY A 488 28.82 -10.25 7.86
N PRO A 489 29.96 -9.56 7.97
CA PRO A 489 30.48 -8.74 6.89
C PRO A 489 31.04 -9.60 5.75
N LEU A 490 30.77 -9.21 4.51
CA LEU A 490 31.31 -9.81 3.29
C LEU A 490 32.15 -8.79 2.55
N ALA A 491 33.41 -9.11 2.27
CA ALA A 491 34.25 -8.33 1.35
C ALA A 491 34.10 -8.89 -0.06
N VAL A 492 33.87 -8.02 -1.04
CA VAL A 492 33.74 -8.36 -2.46
C VAL A 492 34.71 -7.48 -3.23
N HIS A 493 35.67 -8.10 -3.90
CA HIS A 493 36.56 -7.43 -4.83
C HIS A 493 35.89 -7.32 -6.18
N LEU A 494 35.81 -6.11 -6.74
CA LEU A 494 35.31 -5.86 -8.09
C LEU A 494 36.45 -5.47 -9.00
N ASP A 495 36.42 -6.04 -10.21
CA ASP A 495 37.33 -5.72 -11.30
C ASP A 495 36.50 -5.47 -12.56
N ALA A 496 36.49 -4.22 -13.03
CA ALA A 496 35.54 -3.70 -14.01
C ALA A 496 36.28 -3.05 -15.19
N ASP A 497 35.78 -3.26 -16.40
CA ASP A 497 36.14 -2.53 -17.60
C ASP A 497 35.01 -1.56 -17.96
N VAL A 498 35.37 -0.31 -18.24
CA VAL A 498 34.43 0.77 -18.55
C VAL A 498 34.67 1.24 -19.98
N SER A 499 33.67 1.02 -20.83
CA SER A 499 33.65 1.51 -22.19
C SER A 499 33.27 3.00 -22.20
N GLU A 500 34.26 3.87 -22.45
CA GLU A 500 34.04 5.32 -22.57
C GLU A 500 33.03 5.71 -23.69
N PRO A 501 32.98 5.05 -24.87
CA PRO A 501 32.06 5.43 -25.95
C PRO A 501 30.56 5.32 -25.63
N ASP A 502 30.15 4.33 -24.83
CA ASP A 502 28.72 4.05 -24.56
C ASP A 502 28.35 4.00 -23.07
N GLY A 503 29.35 4.18 -22.20
CA GLY A 503 29.23 4.17 -20.76
C GLY A 503 28.92 2.79 -20.20
N SER A 504 29.07 1.70 -20.96
CA SER A 504 28.82 0.35 -20.45
C SER A 504 29.93 -0.07 -19.48
N VAL A 505 29.54 -0.79 -18.44
CA VAL A 505 30.44 -1.36 -17.43
C VAL A 505 30.27 -2.86 -17.47
N THR A 506 31.37 -3.61 -17.58
CA THR A 506 31.37 -5.07 -17.47
C THR A 506 32.51 -5.50 -16.56
N GLY A 507 32.36 -6.59 -15.82
CA GLY A 507 33.40 -6.96 -14.87
C GLY A 507 33.17 -8.25 -14.13
N THR A 508 34.06 -8.54 -13.19
CA THR A 508 34.02 -9.72 -12.35
C THR A 508 34.04 -9.33 -10.88
N ALA A 509 33.18 -9.97 -10.09
CA ALA A 509 33.08 -9.84 -8.64
C ALA A 509 33.61 -11.11 -7.96
N VAL A 510 34.50 -10.95 -6.98
CA VAL A 510 35.12 -12.07 -6.24
C VAL A 510 34.91 -11.88 -4.75
N ALA A 511 34.38 -12.90 -4.07
CA ALA A 511 34.22 -12.91 -2.61
C ALA A 511 34.99 -14.10 -2.00
N PRO A 512 35.41 -14.03 -0.72
CA PRO A 512 36.11 -15.13 -0.05
C PRO A 512 35.35 -16.46 -0.18
N HIS A 513 36.06 -17.51 -0.59
CA HIS A 513 35.51 -18.87 -0.77
C HIS A 513 34.36 -19.00 -1.80
N ARG A 514 34.20 -18.03 -2.71
CA ARG A 514 33.22 -18.07 -3.81
C ARG A 514 33.92 -18.03 -5.17
N ARG A 515 33.30 -18.64 -6.18
CA ARG A 515 33.76 -18.52 -7.56
C ARG A 515 33.53 -17.09 -8.07
N PRO A 516 34.40 -16.54 -8.93
CA PRO A 516 34.19 -15.24 -9.55
C PRO A 516 32.85 -15.19 -10.31
N MET A 517 32.13 -14.06 -10.19
CA MET A 517 30.82 -13.85 -10.81
C MET A 517 30.87 -12.66 -11.77
N PRO A 518 30.39 -12.78 -13.02
CA PRO A 518 30.34 -11.65 -13.94
C PRO A 518 29.23 -10.66 -13.55
N PHE A 519 29.44 -9.37 -13.82
CA PHE A 519 28.44 -8.33 -13.66
C PHE A 519 28.44 -7.34 -14.84
N THR A 520 27.34 -6.60 -14.97
CA THR A 520 27.19 -5.53 -15.96
C THR A 520 26.55 -4.28 -15.33
N GLY A 521 26.79 -3.12 -15.91
CA GLY A 521 26.31 -1.82 -15.44
C GLY A 521 26.39 -0.74 -16.51
N ARG A 522 25.99 0.49 -16.15
CA ARG A 522 26.05 1.66 -17.05
C ARG A 522 26.37 2.94 -16.28
N ARG A 523 27.21 3.80 -16.86
CA ARG A 523 27.52 5.17 -16.43
C ARG A 523 26.29 6.04 -16.63
N ARG A 524 25.89 6.80 -15.60
CA ARG A 524 24.75 7.74 -15.68
C ARG A 524 25.18 9.13 -16.11
#